data_AF-A0A642KT31-F1
#
_entry.id   AF-A0A642KT31-F1
#
_cell.length_a   1.000
_cell.length_b   1.000
_cell.length_c   1.000
_cell.angle_alpha   90.00
_cell.angle_beta   90.00
_cell.angle_gamma   90.00
#
_symmetry.space_group_name_H-M   'P 1'
#
loop_
_entity.id
_entity.type
_entity.pdbx_description
1 polymer ?
#
loop_
_entity_poly.entity_id
_entity_poly.type
_entity_poly.pdbx_seq_one_letter_code
_entity_poly.pdbx_strand_id
1 'polypeptide(L)'
;MYRRFLNDSDYLSLLTPEALSQITRNDTGRFTQAEEAAEMSIVEYLSENYEVVQELNRGKYIAEYDRRITFPVGAHIYLENRIYEVTQSISGYKAPSLVEYWEEHLDMNLDVDAINNYSQFGTYYKGNIVKYNEILYICLQDNGYKFNNIRIPLVNGWLEAHYFDWEPVEYNLWDVVSYEGVFYTLMSLDNFDNNITPLESENWGAIADYDSSYNQYELNGHEYVVYEGKVFYPELDVNSDIPEVEINLSLHDPRNYNLKKHMVRLAVYELTKLIAPNNVSVVRLRDYEDSMKWLNDAAKLRLNPQIARRLAEDKKPVMDWQLATFQTSYDPYKNPWLT
;
A
#
# COMPACT_ATOMS: atom_id res chain seq x y z
N MET A 1 6.59 -3.68 15.77
CA MET A 1 5.21 -3.28 16.14
C MET A 1 4.26 -4.26 15.47
N TYR A 2 3.38 -4.90 16.23
CA TYR A 2 2.42 -5.87 15.70
C TYR A 2 1.43 -5.19 14.72
N ARG A 3 1.18 -5.81 13.58
CA ARG A 3 0.15 -5.38 12.62
C ARG A 3 -1.09 -6.25 12.82
N ARG A 4 -2.23 -5.61 13.05
CA ARG A 4 -3.52 -6.28 13.27
C ARG A 4 -3.98 -6.97 11.99
N PHE A 5 -4.58 -8.15 12.14
CA PHE A 5 -5.22 -8.87 11.04
C PHE A 5 -6.72 -8.54 10.95
N LEU A 6 -7.33 -8.30 12.11
CA LEU A 6 -8.72 -7.91 12.22
C LEU A 6 -8.85 -6.39 12.22
N ASN A 7 -9.95 -5.91 11.67
CA ASN A 7 -10.38 -4.52 11.81
C ASN A 7 -11.51 -4.43 12.84
N ASP A 8 -11.84 -3.21 13.25
CA ASP A 8 -12.83 -2.99 14.31
C ASP A 8 -14.22 -3.48 13.91
N SER A 9 -14.56 -3.44 12.61
CA SER A 9 -15.83 -3.94 12.09
C SER A 9 -15.97 -5.47 12.23
N ASP A 10 -14.86 -6.21 12.23
CA ASP A 10 -14.89 -7.66 12.42
C ASP A 10 -15.36 -8.02 13.84
N TYR A 11 -14.99 -7.23 14.85
CA TYR A 11 -15.46 -7.42 16.23
C TYR A 11 -16.95 -7.14 16.38
N LEU A 12 -17.50 -6.24 15.54
CA LEU A 12 -18.93 -5.91 15.55
C LEU A 12 -19.81 -7.06 15.08
N SER A 13 -19.22 -8.10 14.47
CA SER A 13 -19.95 -9.34 14.17
C SER A 13 -20.33 -10.14 15.42
N LEU A 14 -19.63 -9.95 16.55
CA LEU A 14 -19.89 -10.66 17.81
C LEU A 14 -20.29 -9.74 18.97
N LEU A 15 -19.95 -8.44 18.91
CA LEU A 15 -20.16 -7.48 19.98
C LEU A 15 -20.87 -6.23 19.46
N THR A 16 -21.76 -5.66 20.27
CA THR A 16 -22.29 -4.31 20.02
C THR A 16 -21.19 -3.27 20.19
N PRO A 17 -21.24 -2.11 19.50
CA PRO A 17 -20.27 -1.03 19.67
C PRO A 17 -20.06 -0.61 21.13
N GLU A 18 -21.14 -0.56 21.93
CA GLU A 18 -21.09 -0.17 23.34
C GLU A 18 -20.31 -1.18 24.17
N ALA A 19 -20.59 -2.47 23.99
CA ALA A 19 -19.86 -3.55 24.65
C ALA A 19 -18.37 -3.56 24.25
N LEU A 20 -18.07 -3.30 22.98
CA LEU A 20 -16.70 -3.23 22.50
C LEU A 20 -15.93 -2.08 23.17
N SER A 21 -16.52 -0.88 23.21
CA SER A 21 -15.92 0.28 23.89
C SER A 21 -15.75 0.05 25.40
N GLN A 22 -16.72 -0.58 26.06
CA GLN A 22 -16.61 -0.94 27.48
C GLN A 22 -15.46 -1.91 27.75
N ILE A 23 -15.29 -2.91 26.88
CA ILE A 23 -14.23 -3.91 26.99
C ILE A 23 -12.87 -3.22 26.76
N THR A 24 -12.74 -2.46 25.69
CA THR A 24 -11.45 -1.84 25.37
C THR A 24 -11.15 -0.63 26.25
N ARG A 25 -12.13 -0.06 26.96
CA ARG A 25 -12.03 1.26 27.64
C ARG A 25 -11.36 2.32 26.75
N ASN A 26 -11.63 2.25 25.44
CA ASN A 26 -11.02 3.07 24.39
C ASN A 26 -9.48 2.96 24.29
N ASP A 27 -8.89 1.89 24.80
CA ASP A 27 -7.47 1.58 24.71
C ASP A 27 -7.21 0.65 23.52
N THR A 28 -6.70 1.22 22.42
CA THR A 28 -6.41 0.48 21.19
C THR A 28 -5.31 -0.57 21.37
N GLY A 29 -4.44 -0.40 22.36
CA GLY A 29 -3.39 -1.36 22.68
C GLY A 29 -3.92 -2.73 23.11
N ARG A 30 -5.15 -2.78 23.65
CA ARG A 30 -5.79 -4.05 24.06
C ARG A 30 -6.17 -4.93 22.88
N PHE A 31 -6.57 -4.34 21.75
CA PHE A 31 -6.82 -5.10 20.53
C PHE A 31 -5.55 -5.80 20.06
N THR A 32 -4.44 -5.06 19.99
CA THR A 32 -3.14 -5.59 19.61
C THR A 32 -2.74 -6.78 20.49
N GLN A 33 -2.83 -6.65 21.81
CA GLN A 33 -2.46 -7.73 22.75
C GLN A 33 -3.35 -8.98 22.57
N ALA A 34 -4.66 -8.79 22.41
CA ALA A 34 -5.58 -9.89 22.25
C ALA A 34 -5.44 -10.59 20.89
N GLU A 35 -5.23 -9.84 19.80
CA GLU A 35 -4.96 -10.41 18.48
C GLU A 35 -3.62 -11.14 18.44
N GLU A 36 -2.58 -10.61 19.09
CA GLU A 36 -1.28 -11.28 19.18
C GLU A 36 -1.38 -12.63 19.91
N ALA A 37 -2.13 -12.69 21.02
CA ALA A 37 -2.38 -13.95 21.74
C ALA A 37 -3.23 -14.94 20.92
N ALA A 38 -4.26 -14.46 20.22
CA ALA A 38 -5.11 -15.27 19.34
C ALA A 38 -4.31 -15.83 18.16
N GLU A 39 -3.48 -14.98 17.53
CA GLU A 39 -2.61 -15.37 16.43
C GLU A 39 -1.57 -16.40 16.84
N MET A 40 -0.93 -16.21 18.00
CA MET A 40 0.04 -17.18 18.52
C MET A 40 -0.59 -18.56 18.65
N SER A 41 -1.82 -18.64 19.17
CA SER A 41 -2.58 -19.89 19.28
C SER A 41 -2.87 -20.52 17.91
N ILE A 42 -3.24 -19.70 16.92
CA ILE A 42 -3.51 -20.17 15.56
C ILE A 42 -2.23 -20.70 14.90
N VAL A 43 -1.13 -19.95 15.00
CA VAL A 43 0.16 -20.28 14.40
C VAL A 43 0.72 -21.56 15.02
N GLU A 44 0.64 -21.72 16.34
CA GLU A 44 1.10 -22.92 17.06
C GLU A 44 0.41 -24.19 16.54
N TYR A 45 -0.90 -24.13 16.28
CA TYR A 45 -1.65 -25.29 15.81
C TYR A 45 -1.49 -25.58 14.32
N LEU A 46 -1.33 -24.55 13.48
CA LEU A 46 -1.44 -24.71 12.02
C LEU A 46 -0.11 -24.62 11.27
N SER A 47 0.95 -24.03 11.83
CA SER A 47 2.20 -23.77 11.12
C SER A 47 3.00 -25.02 10.73
N GLU A 48 2.73 -26.16 11.36
CA GLU A 48 3.34 -27.43 10.98
C GLU A 48 2.85 -27.89 9.60
N ASN A 49 1.55 -27.75 9.33
CA ASN A 49 0.89 -28.35 8.18
C ASN A 49 0.42 -27.33 7.13
N TYR A 50 0.38 -26.05 7.45
CA TYR A 50 -0.19 -24.99 6.61
C TYR A 50 0.67 -23.73 6.59
N GLU A 51 0.62 -22.99 5.49
CA GLU A 51 1.23 -21.67 5.30
C GLU A 51 0.41 -20.57 5.99
N VAL A 52 0.08 -20.78 7.27
CA VAL A 52 -0.83 -19.91 8.03
C VAL A 52 -0.25 -18.49 8.22
N VAL A 53 1.06 -18.38 8.37
CA VAL A 53 1.74 -17.07 8.50
C VAL A 53 1.61 -16.27 7.21
N GLN A 54 1.76 -16.91 6.05
CA GLN A 54 1.56 -16.26 4.76
C GLN A 54 0.12 -15.79 4.60
N GLU A 55 -0.86 -16.62 4.98
CA GLU A 55 -2.28 -16.25 4.90
C GLU A 55 -2.65 -15.12 5.87
N LEU A 56 -2.11 -15.10 7.09
CA LEU A 56 -2.24 -13.95 8.01
C LEU A 56 -1.62 -12.68 7.42
N ASN A 57 -0.45 -12.79 6.79
CA ASN A 57 0.22 -11.65 6.17
C ASN A 57 -0.63 -11.03 5.04
N ARG A 58 -1.40 -11.81 4.28
CA ARG A 58 -2.33 -11.26 3.26
C ARG A 58 -3.32 -10.27 3.85
N GLY A 59 -3.81 -10.50 5.08
CA GLY A 59 -4.69 -9.57 5.77
C GLY A 59 -3.97 -8.41 6.47
N LYS A 60 -2.82 -8.69 7.10
CA LYS A 60 -2.05 -7.70 7.88
C LYS A 60 -1.36 -6.63 7.05
N TYR A 61 -1.11 -6.91 5.77
CA TYR A 61 -0.39 -6.03 4.86
C TYR A 61 -1.31 -5.32 3.86
N ILE A 62 -2.63 -5.35 4.09
CA ILE A 62 -3.58 -4.48 3.38
C ILE A 62 -3.33 -3.04 3.85
N ALA A 63 -2.97 -2.16 2.92
CA ALA A 63 -2.69 -0.76 3.20
C ALA A 63 -3.95 0.10 3.07
N GLU A 64 -4.00 1.23 3.76
CA GLU A 64 -4.98 2.28 3.47
C GLU A 64 -4.70 2.89 2.09
N TYR A 65 -5.76 3.32 1.41
CA TYR A 65 -5.62 4.09 0.19
C TYR A 65 -4.84 5.37 0.48
N ASP A 66 -3.79 5.57 -0.30
CA ASP A 66 -2.94 6.74 -0.26
C ASP A 66 -2.65 7.15 -1.70
N ARG A 67 -3.05 8.37 -2.06
CA ARG A 67 -2.89 8.91 -3.43
C ARG A 67 -1.44 9.07 -3.87
N ARG A 68 -0.47 8.90 -2.97
CA ARG A 68 0.98 8.85 -3.29
C ARG A 68 1.40 7.49 -3.85
N ILE A 69 0.62 6.45 -3.61
CA ILE A 69 0.96 5.06 -3.91
C ILE A 69 0.25 4.63 -5.18
N THR A 70 1.01 3.98 -6.07
CA THR A 70 0.46 3.26 -7.21
C THR A 70 0.07 1.84 -6.81
N PHE A 71 -1.19 1.48 -6.96
CA PHE A 71 -1.72 0.16 -6.65
C PHE A 71 -1.95 -0.66 -7.93
N PRO A 72 -1.31 -1.83 -8.07
CA PRO A 72 -1.51 -2.71 -9.22
C PRO A 72 -2.83 -3.49 -9.12
N VAL A 73 -3.29 -4.02 -10.26
CA VAL A 73 -4.44 -4.93 -10.32
C VAL A 73 -4.20 -6.15 -9.41
N GLY A 74 -5.24 -6.53 -8.67
CA GLY A 74 -5.23 -7.63 -7.70
C GLY A 74 -4.69 -7.25 -6.31
N ALA A 75 -4.25 -6.00 -6.11
CA ALA A 75 -3.94 -5.48 -4.77
C ALA A 75 -5.24 -5.27 -3.97
N HIS A 76 -5.11 -5.33 -2.64
CA HIS A 76 -6.21 -5.01 -1.72
C HIS A 76 -5.88 -3.77 -0.90
N ILE A 77 -6.85 -2.86 -0.78
CA ILE A 77 -6.69 -1.60 -0.05
C ILE A 77 -7.88 -1.35 0.88
N TYR A 78 -7.61 -0.62 1.97
CA TYR A 78 -8.64 -0.05 2.81
C TYR A 78 -9.08 1.32 2.26
N LEU A 79 -10.38 1.47 2.01
CA LEU A 79 -11.02 2.73 1.68
C LEU A 79 -12.32 2.82 2.48
N GLU A 80 -12.51 3.91 3.25
CA GLU A 80 -13.70 4.12 4.09
C GLU A 80 -14.03 2.92 5.00
N ASN A 81 -13.00 2.35 5.66
CA ASN A 81 -13.10 1.17 6.54
C ASN A 81 -13.59 -0.13 5.87
N ARG A 82 -13.57 -0.21 4.53
CA ARG A 82 -13.86 -1.42 3.77
C ARG A 82 -12.65 -1.84 2.96
N ILE A 83 -12.58 -3.14 2.68
CA ILE A 83 -11.51 -3.71 1.85
C ILE A 83 -12.04 -3.85 0.43
N TYR A 84 -11.28 -3.28 -0.51
CA TYR A 84 -11.54 -3.39 -1.93
C TYR A 84 -10.36 -4.07 -2.62
N GLU A 85 -10.66 -4.87 -3.64
CA GLU A 85 -9.70 -5.34 -4.62
C GLU A 85 -9.60 -4.31 -5.75
N VAL A 86 -8.36 -4.04 -6.17
CA VAL A 86 -8.05 -3.18 -7.30
C VAL A 86 -8.26 -3.95 -8.59
N THR A 87 -9.27 -3.58 -9.38
CA THR A 87 -9.61 -4.22 -10.67
C THR A 87 -8.93 -3.56 -11.87
N GLN A 88 -8.59 -2.28 -11.74
CA GLN A 88 -7.79 -1.50 -12.68
C GLN A 88 -6.70 -0.77 -11.90
N SER A 89 -5.49 -0.67 -12.43
CA SER A 89 -4.39 0.00 -11.72
C SER A 89 -4.77 1.42 -11.32
N ILE A 90 -4.47 1.78 -10.07
CA ILE A 90 -4.69 3.12 -9.54
C ILE A 90 -3.32 3.77 -9.38
N SER A 91 -3.03 4.76 -10.22
CA SER A 91 -1.76 5.47 -10.23
C SER A 91 -1.68 6.47 -9.09
N GLY A 92 -0.51 6.52 -8.45
CA GLY A 92 -0.16 7.60 -7.54
C GLY A 92 0.23 8.87 -8.30
N TYR A 93 0.09 10.02 -7.64
CA TYR A 93 0.59 11.27 -8.20
C TYR A 93 2.12 11.27 -8.27
N LYS A 94 2.67 12.05 -9.19
CA LYS A 94 4.11 12.14 -9.44
C LYS A 94 4.52 13.57 -9.14
N ALA A 95 5.54 13.76 -8.31
CA ALA A 95 6.03 15.09 -7.95
C ALA A 95 7.22 15.49 -8.83
N PRO A 96 7.43 16.80 -9.11
CA PRO A 96 8.64 17.28 -9.75
C PRO A 96 9.90 16.90 -8.96
N SER A 97 11.05 16.92 -9.61
CA SER A 97 12.34 16.61 -8.99
C SER A 97 13.43 17.54 -9.50
N LEU A 98 14.29 18.02 -8.59
CA LEU A 98 15.51 18.75 -8.93
C LEU A 98 16.71 17.83 -9.19
N VAL A 99 16.62 16.57 -8.77
CA VAL A 99 17.74 15.64 -8.70
C VAL A 99 17.32 14.23 -9.10
N GLU A 100 18.28 13.42 -9.51
CA GLU A 100 18.08 11.99 -9.67
C GLU A 100 18.10 11.30 -8.30
N TYR A 101 17.11 10.45 -8.05
CA TYR A 101 16.98 9.68 -6.80
C TYR A 101 17.53 8.26 -6.92
N TRP A 102 17.52 7.71 -8.13
CA TRP A 102 17.89 6.33 -8.41
C TRP A 102 18.80 6.28 -9.63
N GLU A 103 19.87 5.50 -9.52
CA GLU A 103 20.77 5.20 -10.64
C GLU A 103 20.88 3.69 -10.78
N GLU A 104 20.94 3.20 -12.02
CA GLU A 104 21.15 1.78 -12.28
C GLU A 104 22.51 1.32 -11.75
N HIS A 105 22.51 0.24 -10.96
CA HIS A 105 23.70 -0.29 -10.33
C HIS A 105 24.20 -1.52 -11.09
N LEU A 106 25.37 -1.39 -11.71
CA LEU A 106 25.93 -2.40 -12.63
C LEU A 106 26.86 -3.44 -11.96
N ASP A 107 26.96 -3.46 -10.62
CA ASP A 107 27.87 -4.42 -9.95
C ASP A 107 27.31 -5.85 -9.99
N MET A 108 27.99 -6.72 -10.74
CA MET A 108 27.62 -8.12 -10.93
C MET A 108 28.13 -9.04 -9.81
N ASN A 109 28.88 -8.53 -8.82
CA ASN A 109 29.39 -9.33 -7.71
C ASN A 109 28.43 -9.42 -6.52
N LEU A 110 27.28 -8.77 -6.60
CA LEU A 110 26.26 -8.81 -5.56
C LEU A 110 25.43 -10.09 -5.68
N ASP A 111 25.12 -10.69 -4.54
CA ASP A 111 24.12 -11.74 -4.46
C ASP A 111 22.73 -11.12 -4.65
N VAL A 112 22.25 -11.16 -5.90
CA VAL A 112 20.96 -10.55 -6.31
C VAL A 112 19.78 -11.12 -5.51
N ASP A 113 19.87 -12.38 -5.07
CA ASP A 113 18.82 -13.03 -4.28
C ASP A 113 18.76 -12.52 -2.84
N ALA A 114 19.85 -11.91 -2.35
CA ALA A 114 19.89 -11.28 -1.03
C ALA A 114 19.37 -9.83 -1.04
N ILE A 115 19.17 -9.23 -2.23
CA ILE A 115 18.73 -7.84 -2.37
C ILE A 115 17.21 -7.75 -2.32
N ASN A 116 16.70 -6.88 -1.44
CA ASN A 116 15.27 -6.64 -1.31
C ASN A 116 14.70 -5.93 -2.54
N ASN A 117 13.47 -6.30 -2.91
CA ASN A 117 12.72 -5.58 -3.92
C ASN A 117 12.37 -4.16 -3.44
N TYR A 118 12.33 -3.22 -4.37
CA TYR A 118 11.78 -1.89 -4.16
C TYR A 118 10.32 -2.00 -3.72
N SER A 119 9.94 -1.13 -2.77
CA SER A 119 8.60 -1.00 -2.25
C SER A 119 8.31 0.48 -2.06
N GLN A 120 7.14 0.92 -2.53
CA GLN A 120 6.67 2.30 -2.31
C GLN A 120 6.45 2.61 -0.82
N PHE A 121 6.22 1.59 0.01
CA PHE A 121 6.15 1.70 1.48
C PHE A 121 7.53 1.69 2.16
N GLY A 122 8.60 1.52 1.38
CA GLY A 122 9.98 1.52 1.84
C GLY A 122 10.47 2.90 2.28
N THR A 123 11.60 2.93 2.96
CA THR A 123 12.33 4.16 3.29
C THR A 123 13.79 3.91 3.00
N TYR A 124 14.37 4.73 2.14
CA TYR A 124 15.66 4.51 1.52
C TYR A 124 16.58 5.66 1.85
N TYR A 125 17.77 5.30 2.31
CA TYR A 125 18.86 6.23 2.53
C TYR A 125 19.84 6.15 1.36
N LYS A 126 20.58 7.23 1.14
CA LYS A 126 21.66 7.27 0.16
C LYS A 126 22.60 6.07 0.30
N GLY A 127 22.88 5.41 -0.84
CA GLY A 127 23.69 4.19 -0.94
C GLY A 127 22.93 2.88 -0.73
N ASN A 128 21.64 2.91 -0.36
CA ASN A 128 20.82 1.69 -0.34
C ASN A 128 20.65 1.14 -1.76
N ILE A 129 20.70 -0.18 -1.90
CA ILE A 129 20.50 -0.89 -3.17
C ILE A 129 19.18 -1.66 -3.10
N VAL A 130 18.37 -1.54 -4.15
CA VAL A 130 17.09 -2.23 -4.28
C VAL A 130 16.97 -2.89 -5.64
N LYS A 131 16.15 -3.93 -5.72
CA LYS A 131 15.78 -4.55 -7.00
C LYS A 131 14.42 -4.03 -7.48
N TYR A 132 14.35 -3.53 -8.72
CA TYR A 132 13.11 -3.08 -9.35
C TYR A 132 13.05 -3.58 -10.79
N ASN A 133 12.01 -4.33 -11.15
CA ASN A 133 11.88 -5.00 -12.46
C ASN A 133 13.12 -5.83 -12.85
N GLU A 134 13.67 -6.58 -11.89
CA GLU A 134 14.91 -7.38 -12.03
C GLU A 134 16.20 -6.59 -12.30
N ILE A 135 16.16 -5.26 -12.22
CA ILE A 135 17.32 -4.38 -12.34
C ILE A 135 17.68 -3.83 -10.95
N LEU A 136 18.98 -3.69 -10.68
CA LEU A 136 19.46 -3.11 -9.42
C LEU A 136 19.55 -1.59 -9.54
N TYR A 137 19.10 -0.89 -8.50
CA TYR A 137 19.21 0.56 -8.39
C TYR A 137 19.89 0.95 -7.09
N ILE A 138 20.79 1.93 -7.14
CA ILE A 138 21.38 2.58 -5.99
C ILE A 138 20.65 3.90 -5.71
N CYS A 139 20.29 4.11 -4.44
CA CYS A 139 19.67 5.32 -3.95
C CYS A 139 20.71 6.45 -3.89
N LEU A 140 20.49 7.55 -4.61
CA LEU A 140 21.39 8.71 -4.64
C LEU A 140 21.06 9.74 -3.55
N GLN A 141 19.78 9.82 -3.16
CA GLN A 141 19.25 10.78 -2.19
C GLN A 141 18.16 10.14 -1.35
N ASP A 142 18.10 10.50 -0.07
CA ASP A 142 17.12 9.96 0.88
C ASP A 142 15.68 10.18 0.38
N ASN A 143 14.91 9.09 0.31
CA ASN A 143 13.54 9.10 -0.20
C ASN A 143 12.70 7.94 0.35
N GLY A 144 11.41 7.94 0.05
CA GLY A 144 10.46 6.89 0.41
C GLY A 144 9.32 7.38 1.31
N TYR A 145 8.55 6.42 1.80
CA TYR A 145 7.26 6.64 2.45
C TYR A 145 7.33 7.55 3.68
N LYS A 146 8.30 7.31 4.58
CA LYS A 146 8.46 8.10 5.81
C LYS A 146 8.93 9.53 5.57
N PHE A 147 9.57 9.78 4.43
CA PHE A 147 10.01 11.13 4.04
C PHE A 147 8.91 11.92 3.32
N ASN A 148 7.73 11.32 3.11
CA ASN A 148 6.69 11.90 2.25
C ASN A 148 7.22 12.22 0.83
N ASN A 149 8.16 11.41 0.34
CA ASN A 149 8.86 11.66 -0.92
C ASN A 149 9.09 10.33 -1.64
N ILE A 150 8.02 9.72 -2.15
CA ILE A 150 8.09 8.42 -2.82
C ILE A 150 8.62 8.63 -4.22
N ARG A 151 9.77 8.01 -4.52
CA ARG A 151 10.42 8.07 -5.82
C ARG A 151 10.55 6.66 -6.34
N ILE A 152 9.84 6.34 -7.42
CA ILE A 152 9.87 5.01 -8.05
C ILE A 152 11.01 5.04 -9.07
N PRO A 153 11.92 4.05 -9.10
CA PRO A 153 12.95 4.00 -10.14
C PRO A 153 12.33 4.07 -11.54
N LEU A 154 12.96 4.82 -12.44
CA LEU A 154 12.51 5.07 -13.83
C LEU A 154 11.22 5.89 -13.99
N VAL A 155 10.60 6.38 -12.91
CA VAL A 155 9.38 7.18 -13.00
C VAL A 155 9.71 8.63 -12.73
N ASN A 156 9.69 9.44 -13.79
CA ASN A 156 9.66 10.90 -13.70
C ASN A 156 8.44 11.41 -14.47
N GLY A 157 7.63 12.26 -13.83
CA GLY A 157 6.42 12.81 -14.45
C GLY A 157 6.58 14.22 -15.02
N TRP A 158 7.65 14.91 -14.63
CA TRP A 158 7.82 16.34 -14.86
C TRP A 158 9.17 16.62 -15.52
N LEU A 159 9.16 17.50 -16.52
CA LEU A 159 10.36 18.00 -17.17
C LEU A 159 10.61 19.44 -16.74
N GLU A 160 11.87 19.77 -16.51
CA GLU A 160 12.30 21.14 -16.24
C GLU A 160 12.09 22.00 -17.50
N ALA A 161 11.36 23.10 -17.34
CA ALA A 161 11.13 24.07 -18.40
C ALA A 161 12.35 24.99 -18.55
N HIS A 162 12.67 25.35 -19.78
CA HIS A 162 13.62 26.42 -20.03
C HIS A 162 12.97 27.77 -19.73
N TYR A 163 13.69 28.66 -19.05
CA TYR A 163 13.26 30.04 -18.81
C TYR A 163 14.45 31.00 -18.92
N PHE A 164 14.16 32.28 -19.07
CA PHE A 164 15.14 33.36 -19.16
C PHE A 164 14.80 34.46 -18.15
N ASP A 165 15.76 35.33 -17.81
CA ASP A 165 15.40 36.58 -17.14
C ASP A 165 14.62 37.48 -18.13
N TRP A 166 13.62 38.20 -17.63
CA TRP A 166 12.84 39.09 -18.49
C TRP A 166 13.69 40.25 -19.00
N GLU A 167 13.63 40.48 -20.30
CA GLU A 167 14.26 41.58 -21.03
C GLU A 167 13.25 42.12 -22.06
N PRO A 168 13.34 43.38 -22.51
CA PRO A 168 12.45 43.93 -23.52
C PRO A 168 12.81 43.43 -24.94
N VAL A 169 12.62 42.13 -25.18
CA VAL A 169 12.89 41.42 -26.43
C VAL A 169 11.64 40.72 -26.93
N GLU A 170 11.65 40.19 -28.16
CA GLU A 170 10.51 39.44 -28.68
C GLU A 170 10.38 38.08 -27.98
N TYR A 171 9.16 37.79 -27.50
CA TYR A 171 8.78 36.52 -26.91
C TYR A 171 7.75 35.78 -27.75
N ASN A 172 7.82 34.45 -27.73
CA ASN A 172 6.80 33.57 -28.30
C ASN A 172 5.74 33.26 -27.25
N LEU A 173 4.55 32.89 -27.73
CA LEU A 173 3.49 32.38 -26.86
C LEU A 173 4.03 31.19 -26.04
N TRP A 174 3.72 31.20 -24.73
CA TRP A 174 4.16 30.24 -23.72
C TRP A 174 5.62 30.35 -23.25
N ASP A 175 6.41 31.28 -23.79
CA ASP A 175 7.76 31.52 -23.27
C ASP A 175 7.69 31.83 -21.77
N VAL A 176 8.65 31.28 -21.02
CA VAL A 176 8.72 31.43 -19.57
C VAL A 176 9.84 32.40 -19.21
N VAL A 177 9.52 33.37 -18.36
CA VAL A 177 10.48 34.38 -17.89
C VAL A 177 10.48 34.48 -16.37
N SER A 178 11.64 34.81 -15.82
CA SER A 178 11.83 35.21 -14.43
C SER A 178 11.86 36.73 -14.35
N TYR A 179 11.02 37.32 -13.50
CA TYR A 179 11.01 38.75 -13.22
C TYR A 179 10.80 38.98 -11.73
N GLU A 180 11.74 39.70 -11.09
CA GLU A 180 11.73 40.00 -9.65
C GLU A 180 11.56 38.77 -8.74
N GLY A 181 12.07 37.61 -9.17
CA GLY A 181 11.99 36.35 -8.42
C GLY A 181 10.68 35.58 -8.57
N VAL A 182 9.79 36.01 -9.47
CA VAL A 182 8.55 35.31 -9.83
C VAL A 182 8.65 34.85 -11.29
N PHE A 183 8.08 33.69 -11.58
CA PHE A 183 8.03 33.15 -12.94
C PHE A 183 6.70 33.47 -13.62
N TYR A 184 6.77 33.84 -14.89
CA TYR A 184 5.63 34.17 -15.73
C TYR A 184 5.70 33.40 -17.05
N THR A 185 4.55 33.08 -17.63
CA THR A 185 4.43 32.54 -18.99
C THR A 185 3.58 33.46 -19.84
N LEU A 186 3.94 33.64 -21.11
CA LEU A 186 3.19 34.49 -22.03
C LEU A 186 1.90 33.79 -22.48
N MET A 187 0.75 34.30 -22.07
CA MET A 187 -0.56 33.67 -22.29
C MET A 187 -1.30 34.20 -23.54
N SER A 188 -0.95 35.40 -24.01
CA SER A 188 -1.61 36.01 -25.18
C SER A 188 -0.70 36.98 -25.92
N LEU A 189 -0.81 37.02 -27.24
CA LEU A 189 -0.13 37.99 -28.11
C LEU A 189 -1.01 39.19 -28.49
N ASP A 190 -2.27 39.21 -28.02
CA ASP A 190 -3.20 40.28 -28.35
C ASP A 190 -2.77 41.60 -27.71
N ASN A 191 -2.47 42.59 -28.54
CA ASN A 191 -1.91 43.90 -28.13
C ASN A 191 -0.65 43.78 -27.27
N PHE A 192 0.13 42.71 -27.42
CA PHE A 192 1.30 42.48 -26.59
C PHE A 192 2.42 43.46 -26.92
N ASP A 193 2.90 44.18 -25.90
CA ASP A 193 4.04 45.08 -25.98
C ASP A 193 5.20 44.52 -25.15
N ASN A 194 6.27 44.11 -25.84
CA ASN A 194 7.47 43.54 -25.24
C ASN A 194 8.21 44.50 -24.29
N ASN A 195 7.91 45.80 -24.32
CA ASN A 195 8.52 46.79 -23.42
C ASN A 195 7.80 46.89 -22.06
N ILE A 196 6.64 46.27 -21.91
CA ILE A 196 5.86 46.27 -20.68
C ILE A 196 6.23 45.04 -19.85
N THR A 197 6.49 45.25 -18.56
CA THR A 197 6.91 44.17 -17.66
C THR A 197 5.78 43.18 -17.40
N PRO A 198 6.08 41.93 -16.99
CA PRO A 198 5.05 40.95 -16.65
C PRO A 198 4.12 41.37 -15.50
N LEU A 199 4.55 42.33 -14.66
CA LEU A 199 3.73 42.85 -13.55
C LEU A 199 2.63 43.80 -14.02
N GLU A 200 2.88 44.53 -15.11
CA GLU A 200 1.99 45.57 -15.63
C GLU A 200 1.14 45.07 -16.80
N SER A 201 1.63 44.06 -17.53
CA SER A 201 0.96 43.50 -18.70
C SER A 201 0.01 42.37 -18.33
N GLU A 202 -1.23 42.44 -18.83
CA GLU A 202 -2.24 41.38 -18.68
C GLU A 202 -1.97 40.15 -19.58
N ASN A 203 -0.99 40.23 -20.49
CA ASN A 203 -0.63 39.14 -21.39
C ASN A 203 0.16 38.03 -20.68
N TRP A 204 0.77 38.32 -19.53
CA TRP A 204 1.58 37.38 -18.76
C TRP A 204 0.76 36.72 -17.65
N GLY A 205 0.86 35.40 -17.55
CA GLY A 205 0.30 34.62 -16.44
C GLY A 205 1.40 34.27 -15.44
N ALA A 206 1.22 34.61 -14.17
CA ALA A 206 2.12 34.16 -13.11
C ALA A 206 2.00 32.64 -12.94
N ILE A 207 3.14 31.96 -12.86
CA ILE A 207 3.20 30.50 -12.70
C ILE A 207 3.09 30.17 -11.21
N ALA A 208 2.12 29.33 -10.86
CA ALA A 208 1.86 28.96 -9.47
C ALA A 208 2.87 27.90 -8.97
N ASP A 209 3.04 27.85 -7.65
CA ASP A 209 3.79 26.76 -7.00
C ASP A 209 3.08 25.42 -7.20
N TYR A 210 3.87 24.35 -7.36
CA TYR A 210 3.38 22.98 -7.38
C TYR A 210 2.72 22.64 -6.03
N ASP A 211 1.51 22.09 -6.11
CA ASP A 211 0.74 21.62 -4.97
C ASP A 211 0.39 20.13 -5.15
N SER A 212 0.99 19.30 -4.31
CA SER A 212 0.69 17.85 -4.26
C SER A 212 -0.78 17.53 -3.93
N SER A 213 -1.53 18.47 -3.38
CA SER A 213 -2.96 18.31 -3.10
C SER A 213 -3.83 18.55 -4.33
N TYR A 214 -3.35 19.33 -5.31
CA TYR A 214 -4.02 19.53 -6.59
C TYR A 214 -3.93 18.23 -7.42
N ASN A 215 -4.96 17.96 -8.24
CA ASN A 215 -5.07 16.70 -9.00
C ASN A 215 -5.70 16.90 -10.39
N GLN A 216 -5.60 18.11 -10.92
CA GLN A 216 -6.19 18.49 -12.19
C GLN A 216 -5.14 19.19 -13.07
N TYR A 217 -3.87 18.77 -12.95
CA TYR A 217 -2.82 19.22 -13.85
C TYR A 217 -3.11 18.69 -15.25
N GLU A 218 -3.09 19.56 -16.25
CA GLU A 218 -3.30 19.14 -17.62
C GLU A 218 -2.02 18.54 -18.21
N LEU A 219 -2.14 17.40 -18.90
CA LEU A 219 -1.02 16.83 -19.65
C LEU A 219 -0.79 17.64 -20.93
N ASN A 220 -0.12 18.78 -20.78
CA ASN A 220 0.23 19.68 -21.87
C ASN A 220 1.62 20.30 -21.61
N GLY A 221 2.32 20.74 -22.67
CA GLY A 221 3.67 21.29 -22.59
C GLY A 221 3.78 22.71 -22.01
N HIS A 222 2.67 23.28 -21.57
CA HIS A 222 2.52 24.66 -21.10
C HIS A 222 1.84 24.76 -19.71
N GLU A 223 1.55 23.61 -19.09
CA GLU A 223 1.03 23.49 -17.73
C GLU A 223 2.20 23.66 -16.76
N TYR A 224 2.61 24.91 -16.62
CA TYR A 224 3.80 25.23 -15.84
C TYR A 224 3.49 25.27 -14.34
N VAL A 225 4.43 24.75 -13.55
CA VAL A 225 4.44 24.89 -12.09
C VAL A 225 5.83 25.26 -11.60
N VAL A 226 5.90 26.00 -10.51
CA VAL A 226 7.16 26.28 -9.81
C VAL A 226 7.38 25.23 -8.72
N TYR A 227 8.53 24.56 -8.73
CA TYR A 227 8.93 23.64 -7.68
C TYR A 227 10.37 23.92 -7.26
N GLU A 228 10.56 24.27 -5.98
CA GLU A 228 11.86 24.59 -5.38
C GLU A 228 12.68 25.60 -6.20
N GLY A 229 12.02 26.63 -6.75
CA GLY A 229 12.66 27.73 -7.48
C GLY A 229 12.98 27.43 -8.95
N LYS A 230 12.45 26.34 -9.50
CA LYS A 230 12.52 26.01 -10.93
C LYS A 230 11.15 25.77 -11.53
N VAL A 231 11.03 25.92 -12.84
CA VAL A 231 9.76 25.71 -13.55
C VAL A 231 9.73 24.32 -14.16
N PHE A 232 8.59 23.64 -14.07
CA PHE A 232 8.35 22.32 -14.62
C PHE A 232 7.05 22.27 -15.41
N TYR A 233 6.95 21.32 -16.36
CA TYR A 233 5.71 20.95 -17.04
C TYR A 233 5.58 19.42 -17.11
N PRO A 234 4.36 18.87 -17.20
CA PRO A 234 4.15 17.43 -17.20
C PRO A 234 4.51 16.80 -18.56
N GLU A 235 5.28 15.71 -18.51
CA GLU A 235 5.60 14.90 -19.71
C GLU A 235 4.65 13.70 -19.86
N LEU A 236 4.09 13.23 -18.75
CA LEU A 236 3.13 12.15 -18.67
C LEU A 236 2.05 12.50 -17.64
N ASP A 237 1.05 11.64 -17.46
CA ASP A 237 0.01 11.90 -16.46
C ASP A 237 0.59 11.88 -15.04
N VAL A 238 0.63 13.06 -14.43
CA VAL A 238 1.19 13.34 -13.10
C VAL A 238 0.14 13.22 -12.00
N ASN A 239 -1.14 13.19 -12.35
CA ASN A 239 -2.23 13.13 -11.38
C ASN A 239 -2.35 11.72 -10.78
N SER A 240 -2.94 11.65 -9.59
CA SER A 240 -3.38 10.38 -9.02
C SER A 240 -4.74 9.99 -9.58
N ASP A 241 -4.92 8.70 -9.85
CA ASP A 241 -6.21 8.16 -10.24
C ASP A 241 -7.19 8.20 -9.06
N ILE A 242 -8.44 8.57 -9.34
CA ILE A 242 -9.50 8.63 -8.33
C ILE A 242 -10.04 7.21 -8.10
N PRO A 243 -10.03 6.69 -6.86
CA PRO A 243 -10.60 5.38 -6.56
C PRO A 243 -12.13 5.43 -6.65
N GLU A 244 -12.68 4.61 -7.53
CA GLU A 244 -14.11 4.53 -7.82
C GLU A 244 -14.58 3.06 -7.80
N VAL A 245 -15.57 2.80 -6.95
CA VAL A 245 -16.19 1.47 -6.83
C VAL A 245 -16.91 1.13 -8.14
N GLU A 246 -16.77 -0.12 -8.58
CA GLU A 246 -17.28 -0.67 -9.84
C GLU A 246 -16.51 -0.23 -11.11
N ILE A 247 -15.52 0.68 -10.99
CA ILE A 247 -14.65 1.07 -12.10
C ILE A 247 -13.25 0.48 -11.89
N ASN A 248 -12.53 0.97 -10.88
CA ASN A 248 -11.18 0.51 -10.55
C ASN A 248 -11.12 -0.25 -9.22
N LEU A 249 -12.22 -0.28 -8.46
CA LEU A 249 -12.36 -1.03 -7.21
C LEU A 249 -13.55 -2.00 -7.23
N SER A 250 -13.36 -3.18 -6.63
CA SER A 250 -14.42 -4.15 -6.36
C SER A 250 -14.43 -4.53 -4.88
N LEU A 251 -15.61 -4.62 -4.25
CA LEU A 251 -15.72 -4.97 -2.84
C LEU A 251 -15.32 -6.44 -2.65
N HIS A 252 -14.15 -6.68 -2.05
CA HIS A 252 -13.62 -8.02 -1.86
C HIS A 252 -12.62 -8.06 -0.69
N ASP A 253 -12.93 -8.89 0.31
CA ASP A 253 -12.05 -9.15 1.45
C ASP A 253 -11.21 -10.41 1.15
N PRO A 254 -9.88 -10.29 0.98
CA PRO A 254 -9.02 -11.42 0.61
C PRO A 254 -8.71 -12.35 1.78
N ARG A 255 -9.07 -11.97 3.01
CA ARG A 255 -8.73 -12.71 4.22
C ARG A 255 -9.52 -14.00 4.29
N ASN A 256 -8.85 -15.13 4.56
CA ASN A 256 -9.53 -16.41 4.77
C ASN A 256 -10.66 -16.29 5.80
N TYR A 257 -11.88 -16.66 5.37
CA TYR A 257 -13.09 -16.51 6.17
C TYR A 257 -13.05 -17.29 7.49
N ASN A 258 -12.54 -18.54 7.48
CA ASN A 258 -12.45 -19.36 8.68
C ASN A 258 -11.44 -18.78 9.66
N LEU A 259 -10.28 -18.37 9.15
CA LEU A 259 -9.22 -17.74 9.93
C LEU A 259 -9.75 -16.47 10.62
N LYS A 260 -10.43 -15.60 9.86
CA LYS A 260 -11.08 -14.40 10.39
C LYS A 260 -12.10 -14.74 11.48
N LYS A 261 -13.02 -15.67 11.22
CA LYS A 261 -14.05 -16.09 12.18
C LYS A 261 -13.45 -16.58 13.49
N HIS A 262 -12.48 -17.49 13.42
CA HIS A 262 -11.88 -18.09 14.62
C HIS A 262 -10.95 -17.11 15.34
N MET A 263 -10.22 -16.26 14.60
CA MET A 263 -9.38 -15.23 15.20
C MET A 263 -10.20 -14.20 15.97
N VAL A 264 -11.35 -13.73 15.45
CA VAL A 264 -12.24 -12.80 16.19
C VAL A 264 -12.73 -13.44 17.49
N ARG A 265 -13.14 -14.71 17.47
CA ARG A 265 -13.61 -15.43 18.66
C ARG A 265 -12.53 -15.55 19.74
N LEU A 266 -11.32 -15.94 19.34
CA LEU A 266 -10.17 -16.05 20.23
C LEU A 266 -9.77 -14.67 20.79
N ALA A 267 -9.70 -13.65 19.95
CA ALA A 267 -9.36 -12.29 20.37
C ALA A 267 -10.40 -11.72 21.35
N VAL A 268 -11.69 -11.89 21.08
CA VAL A 268 -12.76 -11.47 22.01
C VAL A 268 -12.67 -12.20 23.35
N TYR A 269 -12.35 -13.50 23.35
CA TYR A 269 -12.12 -14.23 24.58
C TYR A 269 -10.97 -13.63 25.39
N GLU A 270 -9.80 -13.42 24.78
CA GLU A 270 -8.65 -12.81 25.45
C GLU A 270 -8.93 -11.38 25.93
N LEU A 271 -9.61 -10.55 25.14
CA LEU A 271 -10.06 -9.22 25.55
C LEU A 271 -10.91 -9.27 26.83
N THR A 272 -11.82 -10.24 26.93
CA THR A 272 -12.75 -10.31 28.07
C THR A 272 -12.09 -10.90 29.31
N LYS A 273 -11.19 -11.86 29.12
CA LYS A 273 -10.34 -12.43 30.17
C LYS A 273 -9.43 -11.38 30.81
N LEU A 274 -8.90 -10.42 30.03
CA LEU A 274 -8.08 -9.32 30.56
C LEU A 274 -8.84 -8.39 31.54
N ILE A 275 -10.17 -8.30 31.41
CA ILE A 275 -10.99 -7.34 32.17
C ILE A 275 -11.69 -8.02 33.34
N ALA A 276 -12.25 -9.21 33.09
CA ALA A 276 -13.01 -9.97 34.06
C ALA A 276 -12.60 -11.45 33.97
N PRO A 277 -11.40 -11.82 34.45
CA PRO A 277 -10.88 -13.19 34.35
C PRO A 277 -11.85 -14.25 34.90
N ASN A 278 -12.60 -13.89 35.96
CA ASN A 278 -13.51 -14.79 36.67
C ASN A 278 -14.97 -14.70 36.18
N ASN A 279 -15.28 -13.86 35.18
CA ASN A 279 -16.66 -13.62 34.74
C ASN A 279 -16.76 -13.51 33.21
N VAL A 280 -16.24 -14.52 32.51
CA VAL A 280 -16.41 -14.66 31.07
C VAL A 280 -17.75 -15.33 30.78
N SER A 281 -18.56 -14.73 29.91
CA SER A 281 -19.88 -15.29 29.56
C SER A 281 -19.75 -16.70 28.95
N VAL A 282 -20.72 -17.56 29.24
CA VAL A 282 -20.78 -18.94 28.70
C VAL A 282 -20.72 -18.97 27.17
N VAL A 283 -21.32 -18.00 26.49
CA VAL A 283 -21.28 -17.89 25.02
C VAL A 283 -19.85 -17.74 24.51
N ARG A 284 -19.05 -16.84 25.12
CA ARG A 284 -17.64 -16.62 24.77
C ARG A 284 -16.75 -17.82 25.08
N LEU A 285 -16.99 -18.51 26.20
CA LEU A 285 -16.29 -19.76 26.51
C LEU A 285 -16.55 -20.82 25.44
N ARG A 286 -17.81 -20.97 25.02
CA ARG A 286 -18.19 -21.91 23.95
C ARG A 286 -17.56 -21.53 22.61
N ASP A 287 -17.58 -20.25 22.23
CA ASP A 287 -16.94 -19.77 20.99
C ASP A 287 -15.42 -20.05 20.99
N TYR A 288 -14.77 -19.88 22.15
CA TYR A 288 -13.37 -20.24 22.34
C TYR A 288 -13.14 -21.74 22.19
N GLU A 289 -13.91 -22.58 22.90
CA GLU A 289 -13.82 -24.04 22.83
C GLU A 289 -14.05 -24.57 21.40
N ASP A 290 -15.06 -24.05 20.69
CA ASP A 290 -15.35 -24.40 19.30
C ASP A 290 -14.18 -24.03 18.38
N SER A 291 -13.50 -22.91 18.65
CA SER A 291 -12.35 -22.44 17.86
C SER A 291 -11.10 -23.27 18.15
N MET A 292 -10.84 -23.63 19.40
CA MET A 292 -9.76 -24.54 19.77
C MET A 292 -9.97 -25.94 19.20
N LYS A 293 -11.23 -26.43 19.19
CA LYS A 293 -11.56 -27.70 18.53
C LYS A 293 -11.31 -27.63 17.03
N TRP A 294 -11.73 -26.57 16.36
CA TRP A 294 -11.47 -26.36 14.93
C TRP A 294 -9.97 -26.36 14.62
N LEU A 295 -9.16 -25.65 15.43
CA LEU A 295 -7.70 -25.66 15.31
C LEU A 295 -7.12 -27.07 15.48
N ASN A 296 -7.58 -27.82 16.48
CA ASN A 296 -7.13 -29.19 16.74
C ASN A 296 -7.47 -30.14 15.58
N ASP A 297 -8.71 -30.08 15.08
CA ASP A 297 -9.16 -30.92 13.96
C ASP A 297 -8.45 -30.54 12.65
N ALA A 298 -8.19 -29.25 12.40
CA ALA A 298 -7.39 -28.78 11.27
C ALA A 298 -5.93 -29.23 11.34
N ALA A 299 -5.30 -29.12 12.52
CA ALA A 299 -3.93 -29.58 12.78
C ALA A 299 -3.78 -31.08 12.55
N LYS A 300 -4.78 -31.87 12.97
CA LYS A 300 -4.85 -33.33 12.74
C LYS A 300 -5.36 -33.73 11.37
N LEU A 301 -5.47 -32.79 10.43
CA LEU A 301 -5.85 -33.05 9.05
C LEU A 301 -7.27 -33.62 8.87
N ARG A 302 -8.15 -33.46 9.88
CA ARG A 302 -9.53 -33.96 9.86
C ARG A 302 -10.49 -33.06 9.10
N LEU A 303 -10.12 -31.79 8.91
CA LEU A 303 -10.85 -30.82 8.12
C LEU A 303 -9.88 -29.95 7.31
N ASN A 304 -10.38 -29.31 6.25
CA ASN A 304 -9.62 -28.36 5.47
C ASN A 304 -9.93 -26.91 5.91
N PRO A 305 -8.96 -26.15 6.46
CA PRO A 305 -9.15 -24.75 6.83
C PRO A 305 -9.18 -23.80 5.61
N GLN A 306 -9.01 -24.31 4.38
CA GLN A 306 -8.86 -23.54 3.14
C GLN A 306 -7.59 -22.66 3.15
N ILE A 307 -6.53 -23.17 3.78
CA ILE A 307 -5.21 -22.54 3.80
C ILE A 307 -4.27 -23.42 2.99
N ALA A 308 -3.38 -22.79 2.21
CA ALA A 308 -2.37 -23.50 1.46
C ALA A 308 -1.50 -24.35 2.39
N ARG A 309 -1.08 -25.50 1.87
CA ARG A 309 -0.32 -26.49 2.62
C ARG A 309 1.15 -26.13 2.64
N ARG A 310 1.81 -26.44 3.75
CA ARG A 310 3.25 -26.28 3.85
C ARG A 310 3.95 -27.26 2.91
N LEU A 311 4.98 -26.78 2.21
CA LEU A 311 5.83 -27.63 1.38
C LEU A 311 7.02 -28.14 2.19
N ALA A 312 7.54 -29.31 1.80
CA ALA A 312 8.81 -29.81 2.30
C ALA A 312 9.98 -28.91 1.84
N GLU A 313 11.16 -29.06 2.46
CA GLU A 313 12.35 -28.26 2.13
C GLU A 313 12.76 -28.35 0.65
N ASP A 314 12.44 -29.47 -0.01
CA ASP A 314 12.68 -29.69 -1.44
C ASP A 314 11.58 -29.12 -2.35
N LYS A 315 10.68 -28.28 -1.79
CA LYS A 315 9.49 -27.71 -2.43
C LYS A 315 8.49 -28.76 -2.95
N LYS A 316 8.56 -30.00 -2.44
CA LYS A 316 7.57 -31.04 -2.78
C LYS A 316 6.42 -31.07 -1.76
N PRO A 317 5.27 -31.65 -2.16
CA PRO A 317 4.14 -31.81 -1.26
C PRO A 317 4.50 -32.76 -0.10
N VAL A 318 4.18 -32.39 1.14
CA VAL A 318 4.35 -33.26 2.30
C VAL A 318 3.39 -34.45 2.20
N MET A 319 3.93 -35.68 2.22
CA MET A 319 3.18 -36.92 1.96
C MET A 319 2.26 -37.35 3.11
N ASP A 320 2.41 -36.76 4.31
CA ASP A 320 1.60 -37.07 5.50
C ASP A 320 0.09 -36.88 5.25
N TRP A 321 -0.28 -35.96 4.36
CA TRP A 321 -1.67 -35.78 3.93
C TRP A 321 -2.19 -36.96 3.11
N GLN A 322 -1.41 -37.46 2.14
CA GLN A 322 -1.82 -38.61 1.32
C GLN A 322 -2.05 -39.85 2.21
N LEU A 323 -1.21 -40.02 3.23
CA LEU A 323 -1.34 -41.08 4.22
C LEU A 323 -2.54 -40.87 5.14
N ALA A 324 -2.77 -39.66 5.64
CA ALA A 324 -3.86 -39.34 6.55
C ALA A 324 -5.25 -39.35 5.88
N THR A 325 -5.32 -39.05 4.57
CA THR A 325 -6.57 -38.95 3.80
C THR A 325 -6.77 -40.07 2.77
N PHE A 326 -5.85 -41.04 2.71
CA PHE A 326 -5.88 -42.19 1.79
C PHE A 326 -6.01 -41.80 0.30
N GLN A 327 -5.45 -40.65 -0.10
CA GLN A 327 -5.51 -40.15 -1.47
C GLN A 327 -4.34 -40.65 -2.33
N THR A 328 -4.63 -41.16 -3.54
CA THR A 328 -3.64 -41.69 -4.50
C THR A 328 -2.84 -40.60 -5.23
N SER A 329 -3.34 -39.36 -5.27
CA SER A 329 -2.68 -38.20 -5.87
C SER A 329 -3.01 -36.96 -5.08
N TYR A 330 -2.01 -36.12 -4.79
CA TYR A 330 -2.16 -34.90 -4.00
C TYR A 330 -1.42 -33.74 -4.66
N ASP A 331 -2.13 -32.63 -4.84
CA ASP A 331 -1.60 -31.36 -5.29
C ASP A 331 -1.83 -30.34 -4.16
N PRO A 332 -0.77 -29.79 -3.54
CA PRO A 332 -0.87 -28.89 -2.39
C PRO A 332 -1.54 -27.55 -2.75
N TYR A 333 -1.71 -27.25 -4.03
CA TYR A 333 -2.34 -26.03 -4.54
C TYR A 333 -3.78 -26.24 -5.00
N LYS A 334 -4.27 -27.48 -5.06
CA LYS A 334 -5.68 -27.78 -5.38
C LYS A 334 -6.43 -28.16 -4.12
N ASN A 335 -7.65 -27.64 -4.00
CA ASN A 335 -8.54 -28.04 -2.91
C ASN A 335 -9.09 -29.45 -3.20
N PRO A 336 -8.74 -30.48 -2.42
CA PRO A 336 -9.21 -31.84 -2.67
C PRO A 336 -10.69 -32.05 -2.35
N TRP A 337 -11.37 -31.04 -1.77
CA TRP A 337 -12.79 -31.07 -1.38
C TRP A 337 -13.69 -30.31 -2.35
N LEU A 338 -13.10 -29.62 -3.34
CA LEU A 338 -13.81 -28.93 -4.42
C LEU A 338 -13.47 -29.64 -5.74
N THR A 339 -13.98 -30.85 -5.90
CA THR A 339 -14.10 -31.53 -7.20
C THR A 339 -15.50 -31.34 -7.75
#